data_AF-A0A1H3KN02-F1
#
_entry.id   AF-A0A1H3KN02-F1
#
_cell.length_a   1.000
_cell.length_b   1.000
_cell.length_c   1.000
_cell.angle_alpha   90.00
_cell.angle_beta   90.00
_cell.angle_gamma   90.00
#
_symmetry.space_group_name_H-M   'P 1'
#
loop_
_entity.id
_entity.type
_entity.pdbx_description
1 polymer ?
#
loop_
_entity_poly.entity_id
_entity_poly.type
_entity_poly.pdbx_seq_one_letter_code
_entity_poly.pdbx_strand_id
1 'polypeptide(L)' 'MISPELIQRINELAHKKKTEGLTEEEKQEQAKLYKIYLAGIRGQMKQQLDSIEFVD' A
#
# COMPACT_ATOMS: atom_id res chain seq x y z
N MET A 1 -10.40 -3.26 1.37
CA MET A 1 -9.52 -4.08 2.21
C MET A 1 -8.17 -4.16 1.51
N ILE A 2 -7.05 -4.11 2.23
CA ILE A 2 -5.72 -4.31 1.62
C ILE A 2 -5.58 -5.82 1.37
N SER A 3 -5.51 -6.23 0.12
CA SER A 3 -5.39 -7.65 -0.24
C SER A 3 -3.92 -8.09 -0.30
N PRO A 4 -3.59 -9.34 0.07
CA PRO A 4 -2.24 -9.88 -0.03
C PRO A 4 -1.64 -9.77 -1.43
N GLU A 5 -2.46 -9.97 -2.47
CA GLU A 5 -2.04 -9.90 -3.87
C GLU A 5 -1.60 -8.48 -4.25
N LEU A 6 -2.26 -7.46 -3.70
CA LEU A 6 -1.89 -6.06 -3.91
C LEU A 6 -0.51 -5.76 -3.32
N ILE A 7 -0.25 -6.24 -2.10
CA ILE A 7 1.05 -6.07 -1.43
C ILE A 7 2.14 -6.80 -2.21
N GLN A 8 1.87 -8.03 -2.64
CA GLN A 8 2.80 -8.81 -3.45
C GLN A 8 3.17 -8.06 -4.74
N ARG A 9 2.17 -7.52 -5.45
CA ARG A 9 2.42 -6.77 -6.69
C ARG A 9 3.22 -5.49 -6.45
N ILE A 10 2.96 -4.76 -5.37
CA ILE A 10 3.76 -3.59 -4.98
C ILE A 10 5.22 -3.98 -4.75
N ASN A 11 5.47 -5.10 -4.07
CA ASN A 11 6.82 -5.60 -3.80
C ASN A 11 7.55 -6.06 -5.06
N GLU A 12 6.86 -6.72 -5.98
CA GLU A 12 7.40 -7.09 -7.30
C GLU A 12 7.86 -5.85 -8.07
N LEU A 13 7.00 -4.83 -8.18
CA LEU A 13 7.34 -3.57 -8.84
C LEU A 13 8.48 -2.82 -8.12
N ALA A 14 8.51 -2.87 -6.78
CA ALA A 14 9.60 -2.27 -6.00
C ALA A 14 10.94 -2.99 -6.25
N HIS A 15 10.93 -4.31 -6.32
CA HIS A 15 12.12 -5.11 -6.63
C HIS A 15 12.62 -4.81 -8.04
N LYS A 16 11.72 -4.85 -9.03
CA LYS A 16 12.04 -4.55 -10.44
C LYS A 16 12.61 -3.14 -10.61
N LYS A 17 12.03 -2.14 -9.94
CA LYS A 17 12.56 -0.76 -9.89
C LYS A 17 14.01 -0.69 -9.42
N LYS A 18 14.38 -1.53 -8.45
CA LYS A 18 15.72 -1.56 -7.86
C LYS A 18 16.74 -2.27 -8.75
N THR A 19 16.33 -3.29 -9.49
CA THR A 19 17.23 -4.12 -10.31
C THR A 19 17.33 -3.63 -11.75
N GLU A 20 16.21 -3.39 -12.42
CA GLU A 20 16.13 -3.17 -13.87
C GLU A 20 15.57 -1.77 -14.22
N GLY A 21 14.89 -1.15 -13.25
CA GLY A 21 14.07 0.04 -13.48
C GLY A 21 12.61 -0.32 -13.78
N LEU A 22 11.75 0.69 -13.88
CA LEU A 22 10.34 0.52 -14.24
C LEU A 22 10.04 1.22 -15.56
N THR A 23 9.22 0.60 -16.40
CA THR A 23 8.63 1.29 -17.55
C THR A 23 7.63 2.35 -17.08
N GLU A 24 7.21 3.24 -17.97
CA GLU A 24 6.22 4.27 -17.61
C GLU A 24 4.86 3.67 -17.23
N GLU A 25 4.46 2.57 -17.88
CA GLU A 25 3.25 1.83 -17.55
C GLU A 25 3.33 1.24 -16.14
N GLU A 26 4.47 0.65 -15.79
CA GLU A 26 4.71 0.05 -14.47
C GLU A 26 4.78 1.11 -13.37
N LYS A 27 5.31 2.31 -13.67
CA LYS A 27 5.27 3.45 -12.74
C LYS A 27 3.83 3.90 -12.48
N GLN A 28 2.99 3.95 -13.51
CA GLN A 28 1.58 4.28 -13.37
C GLN A 28 0.83 3.20 -12.57
N GLU A 29 1.11 1.93 -12.84
CA GLU A 29 0.57 0.79 -12.08
C GLU A 29 0.98 0.90 -10.60
N GLN A 30 2.27 1.09 -10.33
CA GLN A 30 2.81 1.27 -8.98
C GLN A 30 2.11 2.44 -8.28
N ALA A 31 1.98 3.60 -8.91
CA ALA A 31 1.31 4.76 -8.34
C ALA A 31 -0.16 4.48 -7.99
N LYS A 32 -0.88 3.75 -8.85
CA LYS A 32 -2.27 3.34 -8.61
C LYS A 32 -2.36 2.38 -7.41
N LEU A 33 -1.49 1.38 -7.35
CA LEU A 33 -1.47 0.41 -6.25
C LEU A 33 -1.13 1.08 -4.91
N TYR A 34 -0.16 1.99 -4.89
CA TYR A 34 0.19 2.76 -3.69
C TYR A 34 -0.96 3.62 -3.18
N LYS A 35 -1.75 4.25 -4.08
CA LYS A 35 -2.94 5.01 -3.67
C LYS A 35 -3.97 4.13 -2.97
N ILE A 36 -4.22 2.93 -3.50
CA ILE A 36 -5.16 1.97 -2.90
C ILE A 36 -4.63 1.49 -1.53
N TYR A 37 -3.35 1.16 -1.45
CA TYR A 37 -2.69 0.75 -0.20
C TYR A 37 -2.81 1.84 0.87
N LEU A 38 -2.41 3.08 0.56
CA LEU A 38 -2.48 4.22 1.47
C LEU A 38 -3.90 4.54 1.94
N ALA A 39 -4.89 4.44 1.06
CA ALA A 39 -6.29 4.63 1.43
C ALA A 39 -6.76 3.56 2.43
N GLY A 40 -6.37 2.30 2.21
CA GLY A 40 -6.64 1.19 3.13
C GLY A 40 -5.98 1.40 4.50
N ILE A 41 -4.69 1.75 4.51
CA ILE A 41 -3.93 1.99 5.75
C ILE A 41 -4.54 3.14 6.55
N ARG A 42 -4.89 4.27 5.89
CA ARG A 42 -5.51 5.42 6.57
C ARG A 42 -6.84 5.05 7.22
N GLY A 43 -7.66 4.24 6.54
CA GLY A 43 -8.92 3.74 7.11
C GLY A 43 -8.69 2.86 8.33
N GLN A 44 -7.76 1.91 8.25
CA GLN A 44 -7.41 1.01 9.34
C GLN A 44 -6.81 1.77 10.54
N MET A 45 -5.94 2.76 10.29
CA MET A 45 -5.34 3.58 11.35
C MET A 45 -6.38 4.42 12.07
N LYS A 46 -7.34 5.00 11.35
CA LYS A 46 -8.46 5.73 11.96
C LYS A 46 -9.29 4.81 12.87
N GLN A 47 -9.64 3.62 12.40
CA GLN A 47 -10.35 2.63 13.20
C GLN A 47 -9.56 2.21 14.45
N GLN A 48 -8.24 2.03 14.33
CA GLN A 48 -7.40 1.71 15.48
C GLN A 48 -7.37 2.84 16.51
N LEU A 49 -7.28 4.10 16.07
CA LEU A 49 -7.30 5.27 16.96
C LEU A 49 -8.67 5.43 17.66
N ASP A 50 -9.77 5.23 16.93
CA ASP A 50 -11.13 5.29 17.49
C ASP A 50 -11.37 4.17 18.52
N SER A 51 -10.61 3.06 18.45
CA SER A 51 -10.68 1.93 19.37
C SER A 51 -9.79 2.08 20.62
N ILE A 52 -9.00 3.16 20.74
CA ILE A 52 -8.19 3.40 21.94
C ILE A 52 -9.13 3.90 23.05
N GLU A 53 -9.46 3.03 24.00
CA GLU A 53 -10.10 3.41 25.25
C GLU A 53 -9.04 3.76 26.30
N PHE A 54 -9.18 4.93 26.93
CA PHE A 54 -8.38 5.29 28.08
C PHE A 54 -8.83 4.45 29.28
N VAL A 55 -7.91 3.69 29.85
CA VAL A 55 -8.12 2.91 31.08
C VAL A 55 -7.52 3.72 32.23
N ASP A 56 -8.34 4.09 33.21
CA ASP A 56 -7.95 4.77 34.46
C ASP A 56 -7.76 3.75 35.59
#